data_AF-A0A1E4IEF9-F1
#
_entry.id   AF-A0A1E4IEF9-F1
#
_cell.length_a   1.000
_cell.length_b   1.000
_cell.length_c   1.000
_cell.angle_alpha   90.00
_cell.angle_beta   90.00
_cell.angle_gamma   90.00
#
_symmetry.space_group_name_H-M   'P 1'
#
loop_
_entity.id
_entity.type
_entity.pdbx_description
1 polymer ?
#
loop_
_entity_poly.entity_id
_entity_poly.type
_entity_poly.pdbx_seq_one_letter_code
_entity_poly.pdbx_strand_id
1 'polypeptide(L)'
;MPAPLYQCLIFGEPTPEQLTALSANIVKAMEDFGLKPGEHFTITEGYGGHFVETAPAVAMFFGAAGTKLLEHPNLLRLSIPVVPLVSHLDNVSIELPECLRPINALALTAADPNLAKPAGAALQCLGLLPAQRRVFVSYRRAESRDAALQLFEELSARQFDVFLDTHSVGVATDFQAMLWHRLCDSDVVVMLDTPGFFESRWTRAEWGRATDKHISMLQVLWPGHKASRYSTLATPMQLEEGDLVDKRFTEPVVEGIALQVEVLRSKSVAVRHANIAGHLRSSIERLGGTVEGVGQRRTILLKMPSGKPLVAHPSVGVPTAVTLHEAVRDGDARPAVVVYDHVGLSQDWMTHLEWLGTNFKPVKWIRSRQAGWDLSELEGI
;
A
#
# COMPACT_ATOMS: atom_id res chain seq x y z
N MET A 1 14.93 25.40 8.23
CA MET A 1 13.75 24.60 7.80
C MET A 1 13.65 23.41 8.73
N PRO A 2 12.45 22.94 9.12
CA PRO A 2 12.33 21.68 9.84
C PRO A 2 12.97 20.55 9.03
N ALA A 3 13.54 19.56 9.71
CA ALA A 3 14.14 18.39 9.05
C ALA A 3 13.06 17.62 8.28
N PRO A 4 13.36 17.10 7.07
CA PRO A 4 12.40 16.30 6.31
C PRO A 4 12.03 15.03 7.08
N LEU A 5 10.80 14.56 6.92
CA LEU A 5 10.32 13.29 7.47
C LEU A 5 10.82 12.08 6.65
N TYR A 6 11.06 12.26 5.35
CA TYR A 6 11.48 11.20 4.44
C TYR A 6 12.50 11.71 3.42
N GLN A 7 13.39 10.84 2.94
CA GLN A 7 14.40 11.17 1.94
C GLN A 7 14.49 10.07 0.88
N CYS A 8 14.50 10.44 -0.39
CA CYS A 8 14.79 9.53 -1.49
C CYS A 8 16.12 9.95 -2.12
N LEU A 9 17.12 9.08 -2.02
CA LEU A 9 18.46 9.30 -2.56
C LEU A 9 18.57 8.56 -3.89
N ILE A 10 19.11 9.20 -4.92
CA ILE A 10 19.28 8.61 -6.25
C ILE A 10 20.76 8.45 -6.53
N PHE A 11 21.19 7.24 -6.85
CA PHE A 11 22.57 6.87 -7.16
C PHE A 11 22.65 6.13 -8.50
N GLY A 12 23.86 5.98 -9.01
CA GLY A 12 24.13 5.29 -10.26
C GLY A 12 24.01 6.21 -11.46
N GLU A 13 23.50 5.68 -12.59
CA GLU A 13 23.48 6.37 -13.89
C GLU A 13 22.05 6.45 -14.46
N PRO A 14 21.10 7.18 -13.83
CA PRO A 14 19.78 7.40 -14.40
C PRO A 14 19.85 8.29 -15.64
N THR A 15 19.00 8.03 -16.64
CA THR A 15 18.78 9.03 -17.70
C THR A 15 17.98 10.24 -17.16
N PRO A 16 18.07 11.42 -17.78
CA PRO A 16 17.26 12.57 -17.38
C PRO A 16 15.75 12.29 -17.38
N GLU A 17 15.27 11.50 -18.34
CA GLU A 17 13.88 11.07 -18.44
C GLU A 17 13.49 10.16 -17.28
N GLN A 18 14.34 9.18 -16.94
CA GLN A 18 14.11 8.29 -15.79
C GLN A 18 14.08 9.07 -14.48
N LEU A 19 15.02 10.00 -14.29
CA LEU A 19 15.06 10.85 -13.10
C LEU A 19 13.79 11.71 -12.98
N THR A 20 13.35 12.31 -14.08
CA THR A 20 12.13 13.13 -14.14
C THR A 20 10.88 12.28 -13.86
N ALA A 21 10.76 11.12 -14.50
CA ALA A 21 9.63 10.23 -14.35
C ALA A 21 9.52 9.69 -12.91
N LEU A 22 10.63 9.16 -12.36
CA LEU A 22 10.66 8.64 -10.98
C LEU A 22 10.31 9.73 -9.98
N SER A 23 10.93 10.91 -10.11
CA SER A 23 10.70 12.02 -9.18
C SER A 23 9.25 12.49 -9.22
N ALA A 24 8.68 12.67 -10.42
CA ALA A 24 7.28 13.07 -10.57
C ALA A 24 6.31 12.03 -9.96
N ASN A 25 6.61 10.75 -10.12
CA ASN A 25 5.77 9.67 -9.59
C ASN A 25 5.85 9.57 -8.06
N ILE A 26 7.07 9.67 -7.49
CA ILE A 26 7.26 9.74 -6.03
C ILE A 26 6.53 10.97 -5.47
N VAL A 27 6.68 12.15 -6.08
CA VAL A 27 6.00 13.37 -5.63
C VAL A 27 4.50 13.17 -5.61
N LYS A 28 3.91 12.70 -6.72
CA LYS A 28 2.47 12.43 -6.80
C LYS A 28 2.01 11.44 -5.72
N ALA A 29 2.74 10.35 -5.54
CA ALA A 29 2.39 9.34 -4.56
C ALA A 29 2.51 9.85 -3.12
N MET A 30 3.51 10.69 -2.82
CA MET A 30 3.68 11.37 -1.53
C MET A 30 2.56 12.39 -1.26
N GLU A 31 2.13 13.13 -2.30
CA GLU A 31 1.02 14.09 -2.22
C GLU A 31 -0.32 13.41 -1.91
N ASP A 32 -0.55 12.19 -2.41
CA ASP A 32 -1.72 11.39 -2.03
C ASP A 32 -1.76 11.13 -0.50
N PHE A 33 -0.60 11.05 0.16
CA PHE A 33 -0.48 10.98 1.64
C PHE A 33 -0.53 12.34 2.33
N GLY A 34 -0.73 13.43 1.59
CA GLY A 34 -0.68 14.80 2.11
C GLY A 34 0.73 15.32 2.44
N LEU A 35 1.77 14.62 1.97
CA LEU A 35 3.16 15.02 2.17
C LEU A 35 3.59 15.98 1.06
N LYS A 36 4.32 17.02 1.44
CA LYS A 36 4.75 18.09 0.52
C LYS A 36 6.26 18.06 0.27
N PRO A 37 6.71 18.20 -0.99
CA PRO A 37 8.13 18.25 -1.31
C PRO A 37 8.80 19.48 -0.66
N GLY A 38 10.03 19.31 -0.17
CA GLY A 38 10.80 20.36 0.50
C GLY A 38 10.38 20.68 1.95
N GLU A 39 9.17 20.29 2.35
CA GLU A 39 8.67 20.41 3.73
C GLU A 39 8.73 19.07 4.47
N HIS A 40 8.16 18.03 3.86
CA HIS A 40 8.04 16.71 4.47
C HIS A 40 9.01 15.68 3.88
N PHE A 41 9.42 15.86 2.63
CA PHE A 41 10.36 14.94 2.00
C PHE A 41 11.28 15.62 1.00
N THR A 42 12.41 14.99 0.72
CA THR A 42 13.38 15.42 -0.30
C THR A 42 13.67 14.27 -1.27
N ILE A 43 13.97 14.63 -2.52
CA ILE A 43 14.50 13.73 -3.55
C ILE A 43 15.81 14.35 -4.01
N THR A 44 16.93 13.63 -3.88
CA THR A 44 18.27 14.17 -4.20
C THR A 44 19.12 13.14 -4.91
N GLU A 45 19.98 13.60 -5.82
CA GLU A 45 21.09 12.80 -6.32
C GLU A 45 22.18 12.72 -5.25
N GLY A 46 22.55 11.50 -4.87
CA GLY A 46 23.35 11.21 -3.70
C GLY A 46 22.73 11.72 -2.40
N TYR A 47 23.57 11.94 -1.39
CA TYR A 47 23.13 12.52 -0.11
C TYR A 47 22.65 13.97 -0.25
N GLY A 48 23.15 14.74 -1.22
CA GLY A 48 22.85 16.16 -1.34
C GLY A 48 23.33 17.00 -0.14
N GLY A 49 23.09 18.32 -0.18
CA GLY A 49 23.59 19.24 0.85
C GLY A 49 22.77 19.29 2.15
N HIS A 50 21.57 18.71 2.16
CA HIS A 50 20.61 18.79 3.28
C HIS A 50 20.22 17.42 3.82
N PHE A 51 21.09 16.41 3.63
CA PHE A 51 20.86 15.08 4.16
C PHE A 51 20.73 15.08 5.70
N VAL A 52 19.73 14.37 6.20
CA VAL A 52 19.52 14.18 7.63
C VAL A 52 19.67 12.70 7.97
N GLU A 53 20.73 12.32 8.68
CA GLU A 53 21.04 10.91 8.99
C GLU A 53 19.92 10.19 9.77
N THR A 54 19.14 10.95 10.56
CA THR A 54 18.08 10.41 11.42
C THR A 54 16.71 10.33 10.74
N ALA A 55 16.56 10.91 9.55
CA ALA A 55 15.31 10.87 8.80
C ALA A 55 15.25 9.58 7.94
N PRO A 56 14.13 8.84 7.95
CA PRO A 56 13.92 7.68 7.09
C PRO A 56 14.32 7.96 5.64
N ALA A 57 15.17 7.10 5.09
CA ALA A 57 15.67 7.26 3.73
C ALA A 57 15.59 5.95 2.94
N VAL A 58 15.51 6.07 1.62
CA VAL A 58 15.68 4.98 0.66
C VAL A 58 16.64 5.41 -0.43
N ALA A 59 17.50 4.51 -0.89
CA ALA A 59 18.40 4.73 -2.00
C ALA A 59 17.91 3.99 -3.25
N MET A 60 17.66 4.71 -4.33
CA MET A 60 17.34 4.16 -5.65
C MET A 60 18.63 4.11 -6.46
N PHE A 61 19.09 2.93 -6.85
CA PHE A 61 20.34 2.77 -7.60
C PHE A 61 20.07 2.37 -9.04
N PHE A 62 20.36 3.25 -9.99
CA PHE A 62 20.25 2.98 -11.43
C PHE A 62 21.52 2.29 -11.93
N GLY A 63 21.40 0.99 -12.20
CA GLY A 63 22.49 0.17 -12.71
C GLY A 63 22.85 0.52 -14.15
N ALA A 64 24.15 0.52 -14.43
CA ALA A 64 24.71 0.58 -15.76
C ALA A 64 26.07 -0.13 -15.78
N ALA A 65 26.55 -0.48 -16.97
CA ALA A 65 27.80 -1.22 -17.10
C ALA A 65 28.98 -0.45 -16.47
N GLY A 66 29.61 -1.07 -15.46
CA GLY A 66 30.78 -0.50 -14.78
C GLY A 66 30.48 0.53 -13.69
N THR A 67 29.20 0.82 -13.40
CA THR A 67 28.80 1.74 -12.34
C THR A 67 29.20 1.22 -10.97
N LYS A 68 29.71 2.12 -10.12
CA LYS A 68 30.14 1.83 -8.74
C LYS A 68 29.23 2.54 -7.75
N LEU A 69 29.08 1.96 -6.57
CA LEU A 69 28.42 2.60 -5.43
C LEU A 69 29.44 2.84 -4.32
N LEU A 70 30.15 3.97 -4.39
CA LEU A 70 31.21 4.31 -3.44
C LEU A 70 30.65 4.59 -2.04
N GLU A 71 29.38 5.00 -1.97
CA GLU A 71 28.63 5.36 -0.79
C GLU A 71 28.07 4.15 -0.03
N HIS A 72 28.25 2.93 -0.55
CA HIS A 72 27.73 1.70 0.05
C HIS A 72 28.07 1.55 1.54
N PRO A 73 29.30 1.81 2.02
CA PRO A 73 29.62 1.73 3.45
C PRO A 73 28.79 2.69 4.30
N ASN A 74 28.52 3.90 3.80
CA ASN A 74 27.70 4.89 4.50
C ASN A 74 26.22 4.49 4.49
N LEU A 75 25.70 3.99 3.36
CA LEU A 75 24.33 3.51 3.26
C LEU A 75 24.09 2.35 4.24
N LEU A 76 25.04 1.42 4.35
CA LEU A 76 25.01 0.31 5.29
C LEU A 76 25.07 0.79 6.75
N ARG A 77 26.01 1.69 7.08
CA ARG A 77 26.13 2.28 8.43
C ARG A 77 24.83 2.93 8.88
N LEU A 78 24.15 3.62 7.97
CA LEU A 78 22.91 4.34 8.22
C LEU A 78 21.67 3.45 8.09
N SER A 79 21.84 2.15 7.77
CA SER A 79 20.74 1.22 7.53
C SER A 79 19.74 1.70 6.47
N ILE A 80 20.24 2.38 5.43
CA ILE A 80 19.43 2.88 4.32
C ILE A 80 19.24 1.75 3.30
N PRO A 81 18.00 1.26 3.09
CA PRO A 81 17.74 0.24 2.08
C PRO A 81 18.06 0.76 0.68
N VAL A 82 18.66 -0.09 -0.14
CA VAL A 82 18.95 0.20 -1.55
C VAL A 82 18.00 -0.62 -2.42
N VAL A 83 17.33 0.03 -3.38
CA VAL A 83 16.52 -0.59 -4.43
C VAL A 83 17.35 -0.58 -5.72
N PRO A 84 17.93 -1.72 -6.14
CA PRO A 84 18.68 -1.80 -7.38
C PRO A 84 17.74 -1.84 -8.58
N LEU A 85 17.95 -0.94 -9.54
CA LEU A 85 17.20 -0.84 -10.79
C LEU A 85 18.11 -1.27 -11.94
N VAL A 86 17.64 -2.17 -12.80
CA VAL A 86 18.40 -2.71 -13.94
C VAL A 86 17.56 -2.65 -15.20
N SER A 87 18.18 -2.66 -16.38
CA SER A 87 17.46 -2.70 -17.65
C SER A 87 16.74 -4.04 -17.86
N HIS A 88 17.38 -5.14 -17.45
CA HIS A 88 16.84 -6.49 -17.51
C HIS A 88 17.43 -7.33 -16.36
N LEU A 89 16.69 -8.34 -15.86
CA LEU A 89 17.18 -9.17 -14.75
C LEU A 89 18.44 -9.97 -15.10
N ASP A 90 18.61 -10.34 -16.37
CA ASP A 90 19.82 -11.02 -16.86
C ASP A 90 21.07 -10.13 -16.80
N ASN A 91 20.89 -8.80 -16.74
CA ASN A 91 21.98 -7.84 -16.72
C ASN A 91 22.49 -7.52 -15.31
N VAL A 92 21.94 -8.14 -14.26
CA VAL A 92 22.34 -7.89 -12.85
C VAL A 92 23.85 -7.97 -12.63
N SER A 93 24.53 -8.97 -13.20
CA SER A 93 25.97 -9.12 -13.00
C SER A 93 26.81 -8.05 -13.71
N ILE A 94 26.25 -7.40 -14.74
CA ILE A 94 26.91 -6.41 -15.59
C ILE A 94 26.64 -5.00 -15.05
N GLU A 95 25.38 -4.72 -14.68
CA GLU A 95 24.90 -3.38 -14.33
C GLU A 95 25.01 -3.06 -12.84
N LEU A 96 25.09 -4.08 -11.97
CA LEU A 96 25.18 -3.87 -10.53
C LEU A 96 26.60 -4.15 -9.99
N PRO A 97 27.10 -3.27 -9.09
CA PRO A 97 28.33 -3.54 -8.37
C PRO A 97 28.15 -4.76 -7.44
N GLU A 98 29.25 -5.45 -7.13
CA GLU A 98 29.23 -6.69 -6.33
C GLU A 98 28.47 -6.58 -5.02
N CYS A 99 28.53 -5.42 -4.35
CA CYS A 99 27.83 -5.18 -3.09
C CYS A 99 26.30 -5.19 -3.21
N LEU A 100 25.73 -4.93 -4.39
CA LEU A 100 24.28 -4.91 -4.63
C LEU A 100 23.76 -6.21 -5.27
N ARG A 101 24.61 -7.05 -5.86
CA ARG A 101 24.19 -8.31 -6.50
C ARG A 101 23.41 -9.29 -5.58
N PRO A 102 23.65 -9.34 -4.26
CA PRO A 102 22.83 -10.16 -3.35
C PRO A 102 21.42 -9.60 -3.08
N ILE A 103 21.13 -8.36 -3.48
CA ILE A 103 19.83 -7.71 -3.28
C ILE A 103 18.99 -7.91 -4.54
N ASN A 104 17.71 -8.28 -4.36
CA ASN A 104 16.79 -8.45 -5.48
C ASN A 104 16.63 -7.14 -6.26
N ALA A 105 16.98 -7.19 -7.55
CA ALA A 105 16.85 -6.06 -8.46
C ALA A 105 15.44 -5.96 -9.05
N LEU A 106 15.08 -4.74 -9.46
CA LEU A 106 13.84 -4.42 -10.15
C LEU A 106 14.17 -4.02 -11.59
N ALA A 107 13.64 -4.77 -12.56
CA ALA A 107 13.82 -4.48 -13.97
C ALA A 107 12.95 -3.30 -14.43
N LEU A 108 13.56 -2.35 -15.12
CA LEU A 108 12.90 -1.21 -15.74
C LEU A 108 12.25 -1.63 -17.06
N THR A 109 10.92 -1.77 -17.05
CA THR A 109 10.17 -2.26 -18.21
C THR A 109 9.67 -1.10 -19.07
N ALA A 110 9.68 -1.28 -20.40
CA ALA A 110 9.09 -0.30 -21.32
C ALA A 110 7.57 -0.06 -21.08
N ALA A 111 6.88 -1.05 -20.51
CA ALA A 111 5.48 -0.94 -20.11
C ALA A 111 5.24 0.03 -18.94
N ASP A 112 6.28 0.38 -18.16
CA ASP A 112 6.20 1.33 -17.04
C ASP A 112 7.09 2.55 -17.28
N PRO A 113 6.79 3.39 -18.29
CA PRO A 113 7.62 4.55 -18.62
C PRO A 113 7.61 5.62 -17.52
N ASN A 114 6.59 5.61 -16.65
CA ASN A 114 6.45 6.56 -15.54
C ASN A 114 7.10 6.05 -14.25
N LEU A 115 7.73 4.87 -14.26
CA LEU A 115 8.40 4.27 -13.12
C LEU A 115 7.51 4.16 -11.87
N ALA A 116 6.24 3.80 -12.05
CA ALA A 116 5.28 3.64 -10.97
C ALA A 116 5.68 2.52 -10.01
N LYS A 117 6.20 1.40 -10.52
CA LYS A 117 6.65 0.28 -9.68
C LYS A 117 7.91 0.63 -8.87
N PRO A 118 8.96 1.23 -9.46
CA PRO A 118 10.08 1.80 -8.70
C PRO A 118 9.66 2.81 -7.62
N ALA A 119 8.74 3.73 -7.93
CA ALA A 119 8.21 4.68 -6.94
C ALA A 119 7.48 3.96 -5.80
N GLY A 120 6.66 2.96 -6.11
CA GLY A 120 5.99 2.12 -5.12
C GLY A 120 6.96 1.35 -4.22
N ALA A 121 8.10 0.88 -4.76
CA ALA A 121 9.17 0.26 -3.98
C ALA A 121 9.83 1.26 -3.03
N ALA A 122 10.10 2.49 -3.48
CA ALA A 122 10.63 3.56 -2.64
C ALA A 122 9.69 3.86 -1.46
N LEU A 123 8.38 4.03 -1.73
CA LEU A 123 7.38 4.27 -0.70
C LEU A 123 7.24 3.09 0.28
N GLN A 124 7.36 1.85 -0.20
CA GLN A 124 7.37 0.67 0.66
C GLN A 124 8.58 0.66 1.61
N CYS A 125 9.79 0.95 1.10
CA CYS A 125 10.99 1.07 1.93
C CYS A 125 10.88 2.19 2.97
N LEU A 126 10.19 3.29 2.64
CA LEU A 126 9.92 4.40 3.56
C LEU A 126 8.78 4.10 4.57
N GLY A 127 8.15 2.92 4.50
CA GLY A 127 7.05 2.51 5.38
C GLY A 127 5.71 3.19 5.07
N LEU A 128 5.57 3.79 3.89
CA LEU A 128 4.34 4.44 3.44
C LEU A 128 3.38 3.44 2.78
N LEU A 129 3.91 2.36 2.23
CA LEU A 129 3.12 1.26 1.66
C LEU A 129 3.40 -0.05 2.40
N PRO A 130 2.38 -0.92 2.57
CA PRO A 130 2.57 -2.23 3.16
C PRO A 130 3.50 -3.08 2.28
N ALA A 131 4.25 -3.95 2.94
CA ALA A 131 5.17 -4.86 2.25
C ALA A 131 4.45 -6.00 1.54
N GLN A 132 3.37 -6.49 2.13
CA GLN A 132 2.46 -7.43 1.46
C GLN A 132 1.59 -6.64 0.50
N ARG A 133 1.56 -7.08 -0.76
CA ARG A 133 0.90 -6.38 -1.86
C ARG A 133 -0.33 -7.19 -2.24
N ARG A 134 -1.48 -6.86 -1.67
CA ARG A 134 -2.65 -7.75 -1.71
C ARG A 134 -3.67 -7.30 -2.76
N VAL A 135 -4.07 -8.21 -3.63
CA VAL A 135 -5.01 -7.95 -4.72
C VAL A 135 -6.18 -8.92 -4.62
N PHE A 136 -7.39 -8.40 -4.65
CA PHE A 136 -8.60 -9.20 -4.75
C PHE A 136 -9.09 -9.20 -6.19
N VAL A 137 -9.13 -10.37 -6.84
CA VAL A 137 -9.71 -10.50 -8.18
C VAL A 137 -11.14 -11.02 -8.08
N SER A 138 -12.07 -10.12 -8.35
CA SER A 138 -13.50 -10.38 -8.42
C SER A 138 -13.91 -10.64 -9.88
N TYR A 139 -14.64 -11.73 -10.12
CA TYR A 139 -15.00 -12.14 -11.49
C TYR A 139 -16.34 -12.88 -11.53
N ARG A 140 -16.78 -13.45 -12.66
CA ARG A 140 -17.90 -14.42 -12.66
C ARG A 140 -17.38 -15.73 -13.22
N ARG A 141 -17.45 -16.82 -12.44
CA ARG A 141 -16.84 -18.12 -12.84
C ARG A 141 -17.30 -18.60 -14.22
N ALA A 142 -18.58 -18.40 -14.53
CA ALA A 142 -19.16 -18.83 -15.80
C ALA A 142 -18.68 -18.00 -17.01
N GLU A 143 -18.11 -16.81 -16.79
CA GLU A 143 -17.85 -15.83 -17.86
C GLU A 143 -16.37 -15.47 -17.99
N SER A 144 -15.62 -15.39 -16.90
CA SER A 144 -14.25 -14.83 -16.87
C SER A 144 -13.25 -15.64 -16.04
N ARG A 145 -13.46 -16.96 -15.88
CA ARG A 145 -12.55 -17.83 -15.12
C ARG A 145 -11.14 -17.86 -15.69
N ASP A 146 -10.98 -18.04 -16.99
CA ASP A 146 -9.68 -18.24 -17.62
C ASP A 146 -8.81 -16.97 -17.53
N ALA A 147 -9.43 -15.80 -17.79
CA ALA A 147 -8.86 -14.49 -17.52
C ALA A 147 -8.48 -14.28 -16.03
N ALA A 148 -9.32 -14.70 -15.09
CA ALA A 148 -9.02 -14.56 -13.66
C ALA A 148 -7.84 -15.44 -13.20
N LEU A 149 -7.73 -16.67 -13.73
CA LEU A 149 -6.60 -17.56 -13.47
C LEU A 149 -5.30 -17.01 -14.07
N GLN A 150 -5.37 -16.46 -15.28
CA GLN A 150 -4.23 -15.76 -15.88
C GLN A 150 -3.76 -14.59 -14.99
N LEU A 151 -4.69 -13.73 -14.53
CA LEU A 151 -4.30 -12.63 -13.64
C LEU A 151 -3.71 -13.12 -12.31
N PHE A 152 -4.20 -14.23 -11.77
CA PHE A 152 -3.59 -14.84 -10.59
C PHE A 152 -2.13 -15.21 -10.85
N GLU A 153 -1.85 -15.97 -11.93
CA GLU A 153 -0.49 -16.37 -12.32
C GLU A 153 0.42 -15.14 -12.53
N GLU A 154 -0.05 -14.18 -13.32
CA GLU A 154 0.74 -13.03 -13.76
C GLU A 154 1.01 -12.02 -12.64
N LEU A 155 0.02 -11.74 -11.79
CA LEU A 155 0.20 -10.84 -10.65
C LEU A 155 1.01 -11.53 -9.54
N SER A 156 0.83 -12.83 -9.30
CA SER A 156 1.66 -13.58 -8.34
C SER A 156 3.13 -13.64 -8.78
N ALA A 157 3.41 -13.81 -10.07
CA ALA A 157 4.78 -13.69 -10.61
C ALA A 157 5.39 -12.31 -10.36
N ARG A 158 4.55 -11.27 -10.24
CA ARG A 158 4.93 -9.90 -9.87
C ARG A 158 4.90 -9.66 -8.35
N GLN A 159 4.86 -10.71 -7.55
CA GLN A 159 4.88 -10.71 -6.07
C GLN A 159 3.66 -10.08 -5.41
N PHE A 160 2.51 -10.08 -6.09
CA PHE A 160 1.23 -9.81 -5.44
C PHE A 160 0.71 -11.07 -4.75
N ASP A 161 0.15 -10.89 -3.55
CA ASP A 161 -0.70 -11.87 -2.90
C ASP A 161 -2.12 -11.74 -3.48
N VAL A 162 -2.47 -12.66 -4.37
CA VAL A 162 -3.71 -12.59 -5.15
C VAL A 162 -4.75 -13.51 -4.56
N PHE A 163 -5.90 -12.94 -4.21
CA PHE A 163 -7.06 -13.69 -3.77
C PHE A 163 -8.11 -13.80 -4.88
N LEU A 164 -8.43 -15.02 -5.28
CA LEU A 164 -9.56 -15.32 -6.16
C LEU A 164 -10.77 -15.68 -5.30
N ASP A 165 -11.85 -14.90 -5.38
CA ASP A 165 -12.96 -15.01 -4.42
C ASP A 165 -13.68 -16.38 -4.37
N THR A 166 -13.36 -17.29 -5.28
CA THR A 166 -14.04 -18.58 -5.44
C THR A 166 -13.17 -19.82 -5.30
N HIS A 167 -11.85 -19.70 -5.34
CA HIS A 167 -10.94 -20.85 -5.30
C HIS A 167 -10.27 -21.02 -3.92
N SER A 168 -10.39 -20.04 -3.03
CA SER A 168 -9.59 -19.95 -1.81
C SER A 168 -10.39 -20.14 -0.51
N VAL A 169 -11.67 -20.48 -0.58
CA VAL A 169 -12.52 -20.71 0.62
C VAL A 169 -12.60 -22.20 0.92
N GLY A 170 -12.19 -22.60 2.13
CA GLY A 170 -12.24 -23.98 2.60
C GLY A 170 -13.66 -24.52 2.80
N VAL A 171 -13.77 -25.84 2.86
CA VAL A 171 -15.02 -26.55 3.19
C VAL A 171 -15.50 -26.12 4.59
N ALA A 172 -16.81 -25.98 4.77
CA ALA A 172 -17.47 -25.61 6.03
C ALA A 172 -17.09 -24.23 6.62
N THR A 173 -16.50 -23.33 5.83
CA THR A 173 -16.32 -21.93 6.24
C THR A 173 -17.49 -21.08 5.77
N ASP A 174 -17.86 -20.06 6.56
CA ASP A 174 -18.74 -18.99 6.08
C ASP A 174 -18.03 -18.23 4.95
N PHE A 175 -18.42 -18.59 3.72
CA PHE A 175 -17.88 -18.04 2.49
C PHE A 175 -17.99 -16.51 2.47
N GLN A 176 -19.14 -15.96 2.89
CA GLN A 176 -19.40 -14.53 2.86
C GLN A 176 -18.52 -13.78 3.87
N ALA A 177 -18.42 -14.29 5.10
CA ALA A 177 -17.56 -13.67 6.11
C ALA A 177 -16.08 -13.67 5.70
N MET A 178 -15.59 -14.76 5.10
CA MET A 178 -14.20 -14.84 4.61
C MET A 178 -13.96 -13.89 3.44
N LEU A 179 -14.89 -13.80 2.49
CA LEU A 179 -14.80 -12.85 1.39
C LEU A 179 -14.66 -11.42 1.88
N TRP A 180 -15.45 -11.02 2.88
CA TRP A 180 -15.37 -9.67 3.44
C TRP A 180 -14.04 -9.40 4.12
N HIS A 181 -13.56 -10.36 4.89
CA HIS A 181 -12.27 -10.23 5.54
C HIS A 181 -11.15 -10.02 4.50
N ARG A 182 -11.14 -10.84 3.44
CA ARG A 182 -10.13 -10.76 2.36
C ARG A 182 -10.24 -9.48 1.55
N LEU A 183 -11.45 -9.03 1.27
CA LEU A 183 -11.70 -7.74 0.64
C LEU A 183 -11.12 -6.60 1.49
N CYS A 184 -11.42 -6.58 2.80
CA CYS A 184 -10.93 -5.56 3.71
C CYS A 184 -9.40 -5.56 3.83
N ASP A 185 -8.78 -6.73 3.70
CA ASP A 185 -7.32 -6.86 3.77
C ASP A 185 -6.60 -6.49 2.48
N SER A 186 -7.32 -6.39 1.36
CA SER A 186 -6.73 -6.11 0.05
C SER A 186 -6.42 -4.63 -0.12
N ASP A 187 -5.34 -4.35 -0.85
CA ASP A 187 -4.99 -2.98 -1.23
C ASP A 187 -5.79 -2.52 -2.45
N VAL A 188 -6.03 -3.43 -3.39
CA VAL A 188 -6.74 -3.15 -4.65
C VAL A 188 -7.70 -4.28 -4.97
N VAL A 189 -8.87 -3.93 -5.53
CA VAL A 189 -9.80 -4.89 -6.13
C VAL A 189 -9.71 -4.77 -7.64
N VAL A 190 -9.46 -5.88 -8.33
CA VAL A 190 -9.61 -6.00 -9.77
C VAL A 190 -10.96 -6.66 -10.05
N MET A 191 -11.86 -5.93 -10.68
CA MET A 191 -13.20 -6.36 -11.04
C MET A 191 -13.24 -6.69 -12.53
N LEU A 192 -13.42 -7.97 -12.86
CA LEU A 192 -13.65 -8.45 -14.22
C LEU A 192 -15.13 -8.29 -14.57
N ASP A 193 -15.49 -7.12 -15.11
CA ASP A 193 -16.86 -6.69 -15.33
C ASP A 193 -17.42 -7.23 -16.65
N THR A 194 -17.93 -8.44 -16.57
CA THR A 194 -18.65 -9.13 -17.64
C THR A 194 -20.15 -8.81 -17.59
N PRO A 195 -20.92 -9.02 -18.68
CA PRO A 195 -22.35 -8.69 -18.72
C PRO A 195 -23.20 -9.22 -17.56
N GLY A 196 -22.91 -10.42 -17.05
CA GLY A 196 -23.60 -11.02 -15.92
C GLY A 196 -22.96 -10.75 -14.56
N PHE A 197 -21.91 -9.95 -14.45
CA PHE A 197 -21.12 -9.82 -13.22
C PHE A 197 -21.98 -9.55 -11.97
N PHE A 198 -22.89 -8.57 -12.06
CA PHE A 198 -23.75 -8.15 -10.95
C PHE A 198 -24.93 -9.08 -10.63
N GLU A 199 -25.16 -10.15 -11.39
CA GLU A 199 -26.31 -11.04 -11.15
C GLU A 199 -26.03 -12.13 -10.11
N SER A 200 -24.76 -12.44 -9.82
CA SER A 200 -24.40 -13.69 -9.12
C SER A 200 -23.45 -13.55 -7.93
N ARG A 201 -22.71 -12.45 -7.82
CA ARG A 201 -21.56 -12.37 -6.90
C ARG A 201 -21.53 -11.13 -6.02
N TRP A 202 -22.14 -10.02 -6.46
CA TRP A 202 -22.12 -8.74 -5.76
C TRP A 202 -23.52 -8.18 -5.56
N THR A 203 -24.08 -8.33 -4.36
CA THR A 203 -25.29 -7.58 -3.98
C THR A 203 -24.94 -6.10 -3.78
N ARG A 204 -25.94 -5.21 -3.86
CA ARG A 204 -25.74 -3.76 -3.63
C ARG A 204 -25.06 -3.46 -2.29
N ALA A 205 -25.31 -4.29 -1.27
CA ALA A 205 -24.75 -4.11 0.07
C ALA A 205 -23.24 -4.33 0.10
N GLU A 206 -22.73 -5.25 -0.73
CA GLU A 206 -21.34 -5.65 -0.77
C GLU A 206 -20.49 -4.57 -1.44
N TRP A 207 -21.00 -4.03 -2.55
CA TRP A 207 -20.37 -2.92 -3.24
C TRP A 207 -20.32 -1.65 -2.37
N GLY A 208 -21.41 -1.38 -1.65
CA GLY A 208 -21.47 -0.27 -0.69
C GLY A 208 -20.40 -0.38 0.40
N ARG A 209 -20.09 -1.60 0.85
CA ARG A 209 -19.07 -1.84 1.88
C ARG A 209 -17.64 -1.69 1.36
N ALA A 210 -17.32 -2.19 0.16
CA ALA A 210 -16.00 -1.98 -0.47
C ALA A 210 -15.71 -0.48 -0.63
N THR A 211 -16.74 0.25 -1.08
CA THR A 211 -16.71 1.70 -1.25
C THR A 211 -16.53 2.43 0.08
N ASP A 212 -17.28 2.05 1.12
CA ASP A 212 -17.18 2.61 2.47
C ASP A 212 -15.80 2.38 3.13
N LYS A 213 -15.08 1.35 2.67
CA LYS A 213 -13.68 1.10 3.05
C LYS A 213 -12.66 1.86 2.23
N HIS A 214 -13.09 2.62 1.24
CA HIS A 214 -12.22 3.35 0.31
C HIS A 214 -11.14 2.48 -0.35
N ILE A 215 -11.46 1.20 -0.58
CA ILE A 215 -10.57 0.32 -1.33
C ILE A 215 -10.64 0.74 -2.80
N SER A 216 -9.48 0.96 -3.42
CA SER A 216 -9.45 1.33 -4.84
C SER A 216 -9.80 0.13 -5.71
N MET A 217 -10.63 0.37 -6.73
CA MET A 217 -11.14 -0.66 -7.60
C MET A 217 -10.73 -0.38 -9.04
N LEU A 218 -10.05 -1.33 -9.67
CA LEU A 218 -9.84 -1.37 -11.12
C LEU A 218 -10.98 -2.16 -11.74
N GLN A 219 -11.80 -1.50 -12.53
CA GLN A 219 -12.87 -2.15 -13.29
C GLN A 219 -12.36 -2.47 -14.69
N VAL A 220 -12.20 -3.74 -15.00
CA VAL A 220 -11.83 -4.23 -16.34
C VAL A 220 -13.13 -4.55 -17.08
N LEU A 221 -13.57 -3.65 -17.96
CA LEU A 221 -14.87 -3.75 -18.64
C LEU A 221 -14.75 -4.63 -19.88
N TRP A 222 -15.58 -5.67 -19.97
CA TRP A 222 -15.60 -6.54 -21.14
C TRP A 222 -15.95 -5.78 -22.43
N PRO A 223 -15.47 -6.27 -23.60
CA PRO A 223 -15.80 -5.65 -24.88
C PRO A 223 -17.30 -5.54 -25.10
N GLY A 224 -17.75 -4.34 -25.49
CA GLY A 224 -19.17 -4.05 -25.73
C GLY A 224 -20.06 -3.99 -24.48
N HIS A 225 -19.53 -4.26 -23.28
CA HIS A 225 -20.26 -4.14 -22.03
C HIS A 225 -20.25 -2.69 -21.51
N LYS A 226 -21.40 -2.20 -21.06
CA LYS A 226 -21.52 -0.87 -20.46
C LYS A 226 -21.47 -0.99 -18.95
N ALA A 227 -20.58 -0.20 -18.34
CA ALA A 227 -20.45 -0.09 -16.89
C ALA A 227 -21.82 0.12 -16.24
N SER A 228 -22.09 -0.66 -15.19
CA SER A 228 -23.25 -0.41 -14.35
C SER A 228 -23.12 0.92 -13.62
N ARG A 229 -24.23 1.62 -13.35
CA ARG A 229 -24.25 2.82 -12.50
C ARG A 229 -23.70 2.60 -11.09
N TYR A 230 -23.61 1.34 -10.65
CA TYR A 230 -23.04 1.02 -9.35
C TYR A 230 -21.52 1.15 -9.34
N SER A 231 -20.84 0.99 -10.47
CA SER A 231 -19.38 0.98 -10.55
C SER A 231 -18.73 2.36 -10.72
N THR A 232 -19.47 3.46 -10.57
CA THR A 232 -19.00 4.83 -10.88
C THR A 232 -17.74 5.25 -10.12
N LEU A 233 -17.46 4.66 -8.95
CA LEU A 233 -16.28 4.98 -8.14
C LEU A 233 -15.06 4.12 -8.48
N ALA A 234 -15.21 3.10 -9.33
CA ALA A 234 -14.10 2.32 -9.83
C ALA A 234 -13.35 3.07 -10.94
N THR A 235 -12.05 2.81 -11.08
CA THR A 235 -11.25 3.26 -12.21
C THR A 235 -11.47 2.31 -13.39
N PRO A 236 -12.10 2.76 -14.48
CA PRO A 236 -12.40 1.89 -15.61
C PRO A 236 -11.18 1.66 -16.49
N MET A 237 -11.03 0.44 -16.98
CA MET A 237 -10.16 0.00 -18.06
C MET A 237 -11.04 -0.74 -19.06
N GLN A 238 -11.35 -0.08 -20.17
CA GLN A 238 -12.22 -0.62 -21.20
C GLN A 238 -11.44 -1.58 -22.10
N LEU A 239 -11.92 -2.81 -22.26
CA LEU A 239 -11.38 -3.75 -23.23
C LEU A 239 -12.03 -3.55 -24.60
N GLU A 240 -11.23 -3.78 -25.64
CA GLU A 240 -11.62 -3.88 -27.04
C GLU A 240 -11.79 -5.35 -27.47
N GLU A 241 -12.46 -5.62 -28.59
CA GLU A 241 -12.69 -7.01 -29.04
C GLU A 241 -11.40 -7.81 -29.25
N GLY A 242 -10.30 -7.15 -29.64
CA GLY A 242 -8.99 -7.76 -29.84
C GLY A 242 -8.18 -8.01 -28.56
N ASP A 243 -8.63 -7.50 -27.41
CA ASP A 243 -7.93 -7.63 -26.12
C ASP A 243 -8.14 -9.01 -25.46
N LEU A 244 -9.06 -9.81 -26.00
CA LEU A 244 -9.38 -11.14 -25.52
C LEU A 244 -9.16 -12.18 -26.60
N VAL A 245 -8.21 -13.09 -26.38
CA VAL A 245 -7.95 -14.25 -27.23
C VAL A 245 -8.21 -15.50 -26.41
N ASP A 246 -9.13 -16.37 -26.88
CA ASP A 246 -9.52 -17.60 -26.18
C ASP A 246 -9.89 -17.38 -24.70
N LYS A 247 -10.64 -16.31 -24.42
CA LYS A 247 -11.07 -15.88 -23.06
C LYS A 247 -9.94 -15.50 -22.10
N ARG A 248 -8.73 -15.31 -22.61
CA ARG A 248 -7.57 -14.76 -21.89
C ARG A 248 -7.24 -13.37 -22.42
N PHE A 249 -6.64 -12.55 -21.58
CA PHE A 249 -6.12 -11.24 -21.96
C PHE A 249 -4.88 -11.39 -22.84
N THR A 250 -4.73 -10.48 -23.80
CA THR A 250 -3.45 -10.27 -24.49
C THR A 250 -2.39 -9.78 -23.49
N GLU A 251 -1.11 -10.01 -23.80
CA GLU A 251 0.01 -9.59 -22.94
C GLU A 251 0.00 -8.08 -22.62
N PRO A 252 -0.24 -7.16 -23.58
CA PRO A 252 -0.34 -5.72 -23.28
C PRO A 252 -1.44 -5.38 -22.27
N VAL A 253 -2.56 -6.10 -22.30
CA VAL A 253 -3.67 -5.89 -21.37
C VAL A 253 -3.29 -6.37 -19.97
N VAL A 254 -2.62 -7.52 -19.85
CA VAL A 254 -2.09 -8.01 -18.58
C VAL A 254 -1.10 -7.00 -17.97
N GLU A 255 -0.17 -6.50 -18.78
CA GLU A 255 0.79 -5.48 -18.34
C GLU A 255 0.09 -4.19 -17.90
N GLY A 256 -0.89 -3.72 -18.67
CA GLY A 256 -1.71 -2.56 -18.34
C GLY A 256 -2.46 -2.74 -17.01
N ILE A 257 -3.09 -3.90 -16.79
CA ILE A 257 -3.76 -4.24 -15.53
C ILE A 257 -2.77 -4.22 -14.37
N ALA A 258 -1.62 -4.88 -14.52
CA ALA A 258 -0.61 -4.95 -13.47
C ALA A 258 -0.08 -3.56 -13.08
N LEU A 259 0.16 -2.68 -14.07
CA LEU A 259 0.59 -1.31 -13.84
C LEU A 259 -0.49 -0.47 -13.16
N GLN A 260 -1.75 -0.58 -13.59
CA GLN A 260 -2.86 0.12 -12.95
C GLN A 260 -3.06 -0.34 -11.51
N VAL A 261 -2.88 -1.62 -11.22
CA VAL A 261 -2.90 -2.15 -9.85
C VAL A 261 -1.81 -1.50 -8.98
N GLU A 262 -0.58 -1.31 -9.49
CA GLU A 262 0.48 -0.61 -8.75
C GLU A 262 0.10 0.84 -8.39
N VAL A 263 -0.43 1.56 -9.38
CA VAL A 263 -0.86 2.96 -9.19
C VAL A 263 -2.00 3.05 -8.18
N LEU A 264 -3.01 2.19 -8.33
CA LEU A 264 -4.17 2.16 -7.44
C LEU A 264 -3.81 1.71 -6.03
N ARG A 265 -2.78 0.86 -5.86
CA ARG A 265 -2.31 0.43 -4.54
C ARG A 265 -1.88 1.60 -3.68
N SER A 266 -1.05 2.49 -4.25
CA SER A 266 -0.58 3.67 -3.52
C SER A 266 -1.75 4.56 -3.09
N LYS A 267 -2.62 4.88 -4.04
CA LYS A 267 -3.81 5.70 -3.81
C LYS A 267 -4.74 5.07 -2.77
N SER A 268 -4.99 3.76 -2.84
CA SER A 268 -5.89 3.09 -1.90
C SER A 268 -5.35 3.15 -0.49
N VAL A 269 -4.06 2.91 -0.29
CA VAL A 269 -3.43 2.94 1.03
C VAL A 269 -3.45 4.37 1.59
N ALA A 270 -3.23 5.37 0.74
CA ALA A 270 -3.27 6.78 1.11
C ALA A 270 -4.65 7.24 1.57
N VAL A 271 -5.70 6.99 0.77
CA VAL A 271 -7.08 7.37 1.12
C VAL A 271 -7.54 6.66 2.39
N ARG A 272 -7.24 5.36 2.54
CA ARG A 272 -7.61 4.59 3.74
C ARG A 272 -6.92 5.09 4.99
N HIS A 273 -5.63 5.42 4.88
CA HIS A 273 -4.88 6.04 5.98
C HIS A 273 -5.49 7.40 6.36
N ALA A 274 -5.74 8.26 5.38
CA ALA A 274 -6.36 9.57 5.60
C ALA A 274 -7.73 9.46 6.29
N ASN A 275 -8.54 8.45 5.93
CA ASN A 275 -9.81 8.19 6.59
C ASN A 275 -9.64 7.80 8.07
N ILE A 276 -8.72 6.89 8.39
CA ILE A 276 -8.40 6.51 9.78
C ILE A 276 -7.92 7.73 10.56
N ALA A 277 -7.00 8.51 9.99
CA ALA A 277 -6.47 9.73 10.59
C ALA A 277 -7.56 10.78 10.83
N GLY A 278 -8.48 10.94 9.88
CA GLY A 278 -9.64 11.84 9.98
C GLY A 278 -10.56 11.47 11.14
N HIS A 279 -10.96 10.20 11.24
CA HIS A 279 -11.79 9.72 12.36
C HIS A 279 -11.11 9.93 13.72
N LEU A 280 -9.81 9.68 13.80
CA LEU A 280 -9.03 9.86 15.02
C LEU A 280 -8.96 11.34 15.42
N ARG A 281 -8.62 12.22 14.47
CA ARG A 281 -8.58 13.68 14.64
C ARG A 281 -9.91 14.22 15.17
N SER A 282 -11.02 13.91 14.49
CA SER A 282 -12.34 14.35 14.92
C SER A 282 -12.75 13.79 16.28
N SER A 283 -12.23 12.61 16.67
CA SER A 283 -12.53 12.02 17.98
C SER A 283 -11.74 12.67 19.11
N ILE A 284 -10.43 12.88 18.93
CA ILE A 284 -9.58 13.50 19.96
C ILE A 284 -9.95 14.97 20.19
N GLU A 285 -10.27 15.72 19.13
CA GLU A 285 -10.68 17.13 19.23
C GLU A 285 -12.01 17.28 19.97
N ARG A 286 -12.98 16.38 19.74
CA ARG A 286 -14.25 16.35 20.48
C ARG A 286 -14.08 16.05 21.96
N LEU A 287 -13.07 15.27 22.32
CA LEU A 287 -12.72 15.00 23.73
C LEU A 287 -11.98 16.18 24.39
N GLY A 288 -11.55 17.18 23.61
CA GLY A 288 -10.77 18.33 24.11
C GLY A 288 -9.25 18.16 24.01
N GLY A 289 -8.77 17.11 23.33
CA GLY A 289 -7.36 16.93 22.99
C GLY A 289 -7.01 17.54 21.63
N THR A 290 -5.78 17.33 21.16
CA THR A 290 -5.29 17.88 19.88
C THR A 290 -4.44 16.88 19.09
N VAL A 291 -4.37 17.08 17.77
CA VAL A 291 -3.36 16.44 16.91
C VAL A 291 -2.18 17.40 16.79
N GLU A 292 -1.01 16.99 17.27
CA GLU A 292 0.21 17.82 17.28
C GLU A 292 1.02 17.70 15.99
N GLY A 293 0.86 16.60 15.24
CA GLY A 293 1.54 16.42 13.97
C GLY A 293 1.52 15.00 13.43
N VAL A 294 2.35 14.75 12.42
CA VAL A 294 2.60 13.45 11.81
C VAL A 294 4.05 13.05 12.07
N GLY A 295 4.26 11.82 12.53
CA GLY A 295 5.57 11.25 12.75
C GLY A 295 6.03 10.34 11.60
N GLN A 296 7.15 9.65 11.83
CA GLN A 296 7.67 8.64 10.91
C GLN A 296 6.68 7.49 10.72
N ARG A 297 6.75 6.77 9.59
CA ARG A 297 5.82 5.68 9.23
C ARG A 297 4.34 6.07 9.32
N ARG A 298 4.06 7.37 9.16
CA ARG A 298 2.72 7.98 9.24
C ARG A 298 2.02 7.78 10.58
N THR A 299 2.80 7.75 11.67
CA THR A 299 2.22 7.86 13.01
C THR A 299 1.56 9.23 13.20
N ILE A 300 0.53 9.28 14.03
CA ILE A 300 -0.20 10.50 14.36
C ILE A 300 0.15 10.86 15.80
N LEU A 301 0.70 12.05 15.99
CA LEU A 301 1.09 12.55 17.29
C LEU A 301 -0.11 13.25 17.92
N LEU A 302 -0.56 12.75 19.05
CA LEU A 302 -1.75 13.21 19.76
C LEU A 302 -1.37 13.75 21.13
N LYS A 303 -2.15 14.73 21.59
CA LYS A 303 -2.18 15.18 22.97
C LYS A 303 -3.57 14.96 23.54
N MET A 304 -3.64 14.19 24.61
CA MET A 304 -4.89 13.93 25.32
C MET A 304 -5.39 15.19 26.04
N PRO A 305 -6.69 15.26 26.41
CA PRO A 305 -7.23 16.38 27.19
C PRO A 305 -6.46 16.66 28.49
N SER A 306 -5.97 15.62 29.15
CA SER A 306 -5.10 15.64 30.33
C SER A 306 -3.71 16.23 30.06
N GLY A 307 -3.35 16.44 28.79
CA GLY A 307 -2.04 16.86 28.35
C GLY A 307 -1.03 15.72 28.13
N LYS A 308 -1.41 14.47 28.43
CA LYS A 308 -0.56 13.29 28.18
C LYS A 308 -0.32 13.11 26.67
N PRO A 309 0.93 12.87 26.23
CA PRO A 309 1.22 12.58 24.82
C PRO A 309 0.82 11.14 24.47
N LEU A 310 0.42 10.92 23.22
CA LEU A 310 0.04 9.61 22.70
C LEU A 310 0.45 9.49 21.22
N VAL A 311 0.96 8.35 20.82
CA VAL A 311 1.33 8.07 19.41
C VAL A 311 0.39 7.02 18.85
N ALA A 312 -0.30 7.38 17.78
CA ALA A 312 -1.17 6.46 17.06
C ALA A 312 -0.48 5.93 15.81
N HIS A 313 -0.57 4.62 15.60
CA HIS A 313 -0.06 3.90 14.43
C HIS A 313 -1.26 3.41 13.60
N PRO A 314 -1.68 4.14 12.56
CA PRO A 314 -2.75 3.69 11.68
C PRO A 314 -2.36 2.42 10.93
N SER A 315 -3.20 1.39 11.02
CA SER A 315 -3.06 0.13 10.30
C SER A 315 -4.13 0.05 9.20
N VAL A 316 -3.66 0.08 7.95
CA VAL A 316 -4.49 -0.16 6.76
C VAL A 316 -4.51 -1.67 6.48
N GLY A 317 -5.70 -2.20 6.19
CA GLY A 317 -5.91 -3.65 6.07
C GLY A 317 -6.31 -4.29 7.39
N VAL A 318 -5.99 -5.57 7.54
CA VAL A 318 -6.25 -6.34 8.75
C VAL A 318 -5.03 -6.27 9.67
N PRO A 319 -5.16 -5.72 10.89
CA PRO A 319 -4.05 -5.69 11.83
C PRO A 319 -3.70 -7.08 12.35
N THR A 320 -2.42 -7.29 12.66
CA THR A 320 -1.87 -8.57 13.17
C THR A 320 -0.98 -8.33 14.40
N ALA A 321 -0.50 -9.40 15.03
CA ALA A 321 0.53 -9.30 16.08
C ALA A 321 1.82 -8.60 15.59
N VAL A 322 2.14 -8.69 14.29
CA VAL A 322 3.27 -7.98 13.69
C VAL A 322 3.05 -6.47 13.77
N THR A 323 1.82 -6.00 13.54
CA THR A 323 1.47 -4.58 13.63
C THR A 323 1.69 -4.01 15.04
N LEU A 324 1.39 -4.79 16.09
CA LEU A 324 1.71 -4.40 17.48
C LEU A 324 3.22 -4.34 17.71
N HIS A 325 3.93 -5.37 17.25
CA HIS A 325 5.37 -5.45 17.43
C HIS A 325 6.09 -4.28 16.73
N GLU A 326 5.64 -3.89 15.53
CA GLU A 326 6.16 -2.71 14.82
C GLU A 326 5.93 -1.43 15.61
N ALA A 327 4.74 -1.22 16.18
CA ALA A 327 4.44 -0.06 17.02
C ALA A 327 5.34 0.02 18.26
N VAL A 328 5.72 -1.12 18.86
CA VAL A 328 6.69 -1.14 19.97
C VAL A 328 8.12 -0.86 19.49
N ARG A 329 8.50 -1.42 18.35
CA ARG A 329 9.86 -1.31 17.81
C ARG A 329 10.22 0.11 17.36
N ASP A 330 9.23 0.96 17.09
CA ASP A 330 9.47 2.36 16.71
C ASP A 330 10.23 3.16 17.79
N GLY A 331 10.34 2.64 19.02
CA GLY A 331 11.25 3.17 20.04
C GLY A 331 10.84 4.55 20.57
N ASP A 332 9.63 4.98 20.27
CA ASP A 332 9.05 6.20 20.82
C ASP A 332 8.77 6.00 22.32
N ALA A 333 9.23 6.96 23.13
CA ALA A 333 9.04 6.89 24.58
C ALA A 333 7.58 7.15 25.00
N ARG A 334 6.76 7.71 24.11
CA ARG A 334 5.35 7.99 24.36
C ARG A 334 4.53 6.69 24.31
N PRO A 335 3.41 6.62 25.06
CA PRO A 335 2.45 5.53 24.90
C PRO A 335 2.01 5.39 23.44
N ALA A 336 1.89 4.15 22.97
CA ALA A 336 1.53 3.85 21.58
C ALA A 336 0.19 3.11 21.49
N VAL A 337 -0.58 3.42 20.45
CA VAL A 337 -1.80 2.71 20.08
C VAL A 337 -1.79 2.33 18.61
N VAL A 338 -2.35 1.19 18.26
CA VAL A 338 -2.60 0.82 16.86
C VAL A 338 -4.06 1.10 16.53
N VAL A 339 -4.28 1.91 15.51
CA VAL A 339 -5.60 2.37 15.10
C VAL A 339 -5.99 1.67 13.81
N TYR A 340 -7.13 0.98 13.77
CA TYR A 340 -7.56 0.20 12.60
C TYR A 340 -9.05 0.40 12.31
N ASP A 341 -9.45 0.21 11.06
CA ASP A 341 -10.86 0.22 10.68
C ASP A 341 -11.46 -1.20 10.78
N HIS A 342 -12.22 -1.44 11.84
CA HIS A 342 -12.81 -2.74 12.18
C HIS A 342 -13.99 -3.18 11.29
N VAL A 343 -14.58 -2.28 10.49
CA VAL A 343 -15.75 -2.64 9.66
C VAL A 343 -15.39 -3.81 8.72
N GLY A 344 -16.25 -4.80 8.55
CA GLY A 344 -15.99 -5.93 7.65
C GLY A 344 -14.92 -6.94 8.09
N LEU A 345 -14.27 -6.75 9.25
CA LEU A 345 -13.47 -7.81 9.88
C LEU A 345 -14.39 -8.92 10.40
N SER A 346 -13.92 -10.17 10.35
CA SER A 346 -14.67 -11.31 10.88
C SER A 346 -14.71 -11.27 12.40
N GLN A 347 -15.77 -11.86 12.99
CA GLN A 347 -15.92 -11.92 14.43
C GLN A 347 -14.78 -12.69 15.11
N ASP A 348 -14.34 -13.81 14.52
CA ASP A 348 -13.20 -14.59 15.02
C ASP A 348 -11.93 -13.74 15.08
N TRP A 349 -11.71 -12.88 14.08
CA TRP A 349 -10.56 -11.98 14.07
C TRP A 349 -10.67 -10.91 15.15
N MET A 350 -11.86 -10.32 15.31
CA MET A 350 -12.11 -9.34 16.37
C MET A 350 -11.88 -9.94 17.76
N THR A 351 -12.35 -11.17 18.01
CA THR A 351 -12.08 -11.91 19.25
C THR A 351 -10.60 -12.19 19.45
N HIS A 352 -9.86 -12.52 18.39
CA HIS A 352 -8.41 -12.70 18.47
C HIS A 352 -7.68 -11.39 18.81
N LEU A 353 -8.05 -10.26 18.20
CA LEU A 353 -7.47 -8.95 18.51
C LEU A 353 -7.75 -8.52 19.96
N GLU A 354 -8.95 -8.77 20.46
CA GLU A 354 -9.34 -8.51 21.84
C GLU A 354 -8.53 -9.38 22.83
N TRP A 355 -8.37 -10.67 22.53
CA TRP A 355 -7.51 -11.57 23.30
C TRP A 355 -6.06 -11.06 23.29
N LEU A 356 -5.52 -10.66 22.15
CA LEU A 356 -4.17 -10.08 22.05
C LEU A 356 -4.04 -8.81 22.88
N GLY A 357 -4.96 -7.85 22.75
CA GLY A 357 -4.93 -6.59 23.51
C GLY A 357 -5.11 -6.78 25.02
N THR A 358 -5.79 -7.86 25.43
CA THR A 358 -5.90 -8.23 26.84
C THR A 358 -4.56 -8.74 27.38
N ASN A 359 -3.83 -9.55 26.61
CA ASN A 359 -2.59 -10.21 27.03
C ASN A 359 -1.31 -9.39 26.73
N PHE A 360 -1.37 -8.43 25.81
CA PHE A 360 -0.25 -7.55 25.44
C PHE A 360 -0.58 -6.10 25.81
N LYS A 361 0.01 -5.61 26.91
CA LYS A 361 -0.27 -4.28 27.47
C LYS A 361 0.52 -3.10 26.88
N PRO A 362 1.75 -3.25 26.33
CA PRO A 362 2.53 -2.11 25.86
C PRO A 362 1.86 -1.23 24.81
N VAL A 363 0.99 -1.81 23.98
CA VAL A 363 0.29 -1.12 22.89
C VAL A 363 -1.18 -1.54 22.91
N LYS A 364 -2.09 -0.56 22.80
CA LYS A 364 -3.54 -0.86 22.74
C LYS A 364 -4.10 -0.73 21.33
N TRP A 365 -5.15 -1.49 21.08
CA TRP A 365 -5.96 -1.42 19.87
C TRP A 365 -7.03 -0.34 19.98
N ILE A 366 -7.17 0.49 18.94
CA ILE A 366 -8.22 1.50 18.82
C ILE A 366 -8.97 1.28 17.51
N ARG A 367 -10.29 1.19 17.61
CA ARG A 367 -11.16 1.08 16.44
C ARG A 367 -11.40 2.50 15.92
N SER A 368 -10.94 2.82 14.71
CA SER A 368 -10.97 4.18 14.17
C SER A 368 -12.36 4.84 14.23
N ARG A 369 -13.41 4.11 13.82
CA ARG A 369 -14.80 4.61 13.83
C ARG A 369 -15.44 4.67 15.24
N GLN A 370 -14.81 4.06 16.24
CA GLN A 370 -15.23 4.10 17.64
C GLN A 370 -14.17 4.80 18.51
N ALA A 371 -13.23 5.53 17.91
CA ALA A 371 -12.06 6.06 18.60
C ALA A 371 -12.43 6.98 19.77
N GLY A 372 -13.55 7.70 19.71
CA GLY A 372 -14.00 8.52 20.83
C GLY A 372 -14.26 7.73 22.11
N TRP A 373 -14.80 6.52 22.00
CA TRP A 373 -15.06 5.65 23.15
C TRP A 373 -13.75 5.07 23.67
N ASP A 374 -12.97 4.46 22.77
CA ASP A 374 -11.71 3.79 23.12
C ASP A 374 -10.65 4.79 23.68
N LEU A 375 -10.59 6.03 23.16
CA LEU A 375 -9.71 7.09 23.68
C LEU A 375 -10.17 7.62 25.05
N SER A 376 -11.49 7.69 25.30
CA SER A 376 -12.01 8.10 26.60
C SER A 376 -11.67 7.09 27.69
N GLU A 377 -11.67 5.79 27.38
CA GLU A 377 -11.23 4.74 28.31
C GLU A 377 -9.74 4.84 28.62
N LEU A 378 -8.92 5.21 27.63
CA LEU A 378 -7.49 5.46 27.82
C LEU A 378 -7.20 6.64 28.73
N GLU A 379 -8.02 7.69 28.66
CA GLU A 379 -7.85 8.89 29.49
C GLU A 379 -8.13 8.63 30.97
N GLY A 380 -9.02 7.67 31.27
CA GLY A 380 -9.36 7.25 32.63
C GLY A 380 -8.29 6.39 33.32
N ILE A 381 -7.18 6.09 32.64
CA ILE A 381 -6.04 5.28 33.13
C ILE A 381 -4.82 6.19 33.28
#